data_AF-A0A7Z2Q097-F1
#
_entry.id   AF-A0A7Z2Q097-F1
#
_cell.length_a   1.000
_cell.length_b   1.000
_cell.length_c   1.000
_cell.angle_alpha   90.00
_cell.angle_beta   90.00
_cell.angle_gamma   90.00
#
_symmetry.space_group_name_H-M   'P 1'
#
loop_
_entity.id
_entity.type
_entity.pdbx_description
1 polymer ?
#
loop_
_entity_poly.entity_id
_entity_poly.type
_entity_poly.pdbx_seq_one_letter_code
_entity_poly.pdbx_strand_id
1 'polypeptide(L)'
;MSSRHLDDEYDREEAEAIAAALYLTPDELNEIEYAIHEIANDDGLVYGYGVEIKEGAPQYILDKLARLPRRGHLVLIHLHGYACDADQEQMEIARTTVYKVKLYNIATDEVVISRRMATQEGAAKMGGWTIEGTGHVVDVTDLEPGEEWTPRDFDPIKI
;
A
#
# COMPACT_ATOMS: atom_id res chain seq x y z
N MET A 1 -7.64 -10.06 -38.06
CA MET A 1 -7.01 -11.21 -37.39
C MET A 1 -5.54 -10.91 -37.19
N SER A 2 -5.18 -10.41 -36.02
CA SER A 2 -3.86 -10.43 -35.39
C SER A 2 -4.01 -9.69 -34.04
N SER A 3 -3.11 -9.91 -33.09
CA SER A 3 -3.14 -9.45 -31.67
C SER A 3 -3.81 -10.43 -30.69
N ARG A 4 -3.21 -11.61 -30.48
CA ARG A 4 -3.53 -12.53 -29.37
C ARG A 4 -2.32 -13.37 -28.96
N HIS A 5 -1.13 -12.79 -28.95
CA HIS A 5 0.12 -13.48 -28.57
C HIS A 5 1.00 -12.64 -27.62
N LEU A 6 0.52 -11.47 -27.17
CA LEU A 6 1.26 -10.64 -26.20
C LEU A 6 0.77 -10.84 -24.75
N ASP A 7 -0.45 -11.34 -24.54
CA ASP A 7 -1.00 -11.50 -23.18
C ASP A 7 -0.32 -12.67 -22.43
N ASP A 8 -0.09 -13.82 -23.09
CA ASP A 8 0.45 -15.03 -22.43
C ASP A 8 1.94 -14.94 -22.00
N GLU A 9 2.73 -14.01 -22.58
CA GLU A 9 4.17 -13.86 -22.29
C GLU A 9 4.41 -12.77 -21.23
N TYR A 10 3.62 -11.69 -21.26
CA TYR A 10 3.58 -10.68 -20.20
C TYR A 10 3.12 -11.28 -18.86
N ASP A 11 2.13 -12.17 -18.89
CA ASP A 11 1.62 -12.83 -17.68
C ASP A 11 2.68 -13.70 -16.96
N ARG A 12 3.68 -14.24 -17.69
CA ARG A 12 4.70 -15.13 -17.09
C ARG A 12 5.79 -14.35 -16.36
N GLU A 13 6.34 -13.31 -16.99
CA GLU A 13 7.37 -12.48 -16.36
C GLU A 13 6.81 -11.73 -15.15
N GLU A 14 5.56 -11.27 -15.24
CA GLU A 14 4.85 -10.65 -14.12
C GLU A 14 4.64 -11.65 -12.98
N ALA A 15 4.19 -12.88 -13.28
CA ALA A 15 4.08 -13.96 -12.29
C ALA A 15 5.42 -14.32 -11.64
N GLU A 16 6.53 -14.33 -12.38
CA GLU A 16 7.86 -14.56 -11.83
C GLU A 16 8.30 -13.45 -10.87
N ALA A 17 8.04 -12.18 -11.23
CA ALA A 17 8.34 -11.04 -10.37
C ALA A 17 7.51 -11.05 -9.07
N ILE A 18 6.23 -11.40 -9.17
CA ILE A 18 5.33 -11.56 -8.02
C ILE A 18 5.81 -12.70 -7.12
N ALA A 19 6.14 -13.86 -7.72
CA ALA A 19 6.63 -15.02 -6.98
C ALA A 19 7.91 -14.65 -6.23
N ALA A 20 8.87 -14.00 -6.89
CA ALA A 20 10.10 -13.53 -6.28
C ALA A 20 9.85 -12.56 -5.12
N ALA A 21 8.94 -11.59 -5.29
CA ALA A 21 8.62 -10.61 -4.26
C ALA A 21 7.89 -11.25 -3.05
N LEU A 22 7.10 -12.29 -3.28
CA LEU A 22 6.41 -13.06 -2.24
C LEU A 22 7.29 -14.16 -1.60
N TYR A 23 8.55 -14.31 -2.03
CA TYR A 23 9.42 -15.43 -1.68
C TYR A 23 8.80 -16.81 -1.95
N LEU A 24 8.02 -16.89 -3.04
CA LEU A 24 7.39 -18.08 -3.56
C LEU A 24 8.08 -18.51 -4.86
N THR A 25 7.95 -19.78 -5.21
CA THR A 25 8.26 -20.23 -6.58
C THR A 25 7.08 -19.93 -7.51
N PRO A 26 7.30 -19.82 -8.83
CA PRO A 26 6.21 -19.68 -9.79
C PRO A 26 5.17 -20.81 -9.69
N ASP A 27 5.61 -22.02 -9.34
CA ASP A 27 4.73 -23.16 -9.11
C ASP A 27 3.87 -22.97 -7.84
N GLU A 28 4.46 -22.51 -6.74
CA GLU A 28 3.73 -22.19 -5.49
C GLU A 28 2.74 -21.04 -5.70
N LEU A 29 3.10 -20.05 -6.54
CA LEU A 29 2.21 -18.95 -6.90
C LEU A 29 0.99 -19.46 -7.72
N ASN A 30 1.20 -20.42 -8.62
CA ASN A 30 0.13 -21.05 -9.38
C ASN A 30 -0.81 -21.93 -8.53
N GLU A 31 -0.38 -22.36 -7.34
CA GLU A 31 -1.24 -23.11 -6.40
C GLU A 31 -2.22 -22.21 -5.66
N ILE A 32 -2.04 -20.89 -5.70
CA ILE A 32 -2.88 -19.92 -4.99
C ILE A 32 -3.61 -19.02 -5.97
N GLU A 33 -4.86 -18.70 -5.64
CA GLU A 33 -5.58 -17.65 -6.36
C GLU A 33 -5.25 -16.31 -5.71
N TYR A 34 -4.66 -15.40 -6.48
CA TYR A 34 -4.25 -14.08 -6.00
C TYR A 34 -4.80 -12.96 -6.89
N ALA A 35 -4.94 -11.77 -6.33
CA ALA A 35 -5.29 -10.55 -7.05
C ALA A 35 -4.30 -9.45 -6.69
N ILE A 36 -3.82 -8.72 -7.70
CA ILE A 36 -2.90 -7.59 -7.50
C ILE A 36 -3.73 -6.32 -7.46
N HIS A 37 -3.48 -5.50 -6.45
CA HIS A 37 -4.08 -4.19 -6.28
C HIS A 37 -2.97 -3.14 -6.32
N GLU A 38 -3.06 -2.23 -7.27
CA GLU A 38 -2.18 -1.07 -7.33
C GLU A 38 -2.53 -0.11 -6.19
N ILE A 39 -1.53 0.26 -5.40
CA ILE A 39 -1.65 1.30 -4.39
C ILE A 39 -1.18 2.59 -5.04
N ALA A 40 -2.14 3.28 -5.65
CA ALA A 40 -1.95 4.60 -6.22
C ALA A 40 -2.60 5.67 -5.33
N ASN A 41 -2.02 6.87 -5.32
CA ASN A 41 -2.69 8.05 -4.77
C ASN A 41 -3.40 8.82 -5.91
N ASP A 42 -4.14 9.85 -5.52
CA ASP A 42 -4.92 10.73 -6.41
C ASP A 42 -4.04 11.59 -7.34
N ASP A 43 -2.72 11.45 -7.25
CA ASP A 43 -1.73 12.04 -8.15
C ASP A 43 -1.46 11.20 -9.41
N GLY A 44 -2.08 10.01 -9.50
CA GLY A 44 -1.92 9.08 -10.62
C GLY A 44 -0.59 8.33 -10.62
N LEU A 45 0.17 8.38 -9.52
CA LEU A 45 1.41 7.62 -9.35
C LEU A 45 1.16 6.36 -8.52
N VAL A 46 1.73 5.25 -8.96
CA VAL A 46 1.69 3.96 -8.26
C VAL A 46 2.84 3.92 -7.25
N TYR A 47 2.49 3.87 -5.96
CA TYR A 47 3.45 3.88 -4.85
C TYR A 47 3.80 2.47 -4.36
N GLY A 48 3.00 1.47 -4.71
CA GLY A 48 3.29 0.08 -4.40
C GLY A 48 2.22 -0.86 -4.95
N TYR A 49 2.46 -2.16 -4.80
CA TYR A 49 1.52 -3.20 -5.19
C TYR A 49 1.14 -4.03 -3.96
N GLY A 50 -0.15 -4.24 -3.74
CA GLY A 50 -0.67 -5.13 -2.71
C GLY A 50 -1.23 -6.40 -3.34
N VAL A 51 -0.71 -7.56 -2.97
CA VAL A 51 -1.27 -8.85 -3.40
C VAL A 51 -2.27 -9.35 -2.36
N GLU A 52 -3.52 -9.47 -2.79
CA GLU A 52 -4.57 -10.15 -2.05
C GLU A 52 -4.52 -11.64 -2.35
N ILE A 53 -4.53 -12.47 -1.32
CA ILE A 53 -4.52 -13.93 -1.46
C ILE A 53 -5.88 -14.45 -1.06
N LYS A 54 -6.56 -15.13 -1.99
CA LYS A 54 -7.91 -15.65 -1.74
C LYS A 54 -7.88 -16.86 -0.80
N GLU A 55 -9.04 -17.09 -0.18
CA GLU A 55 -9.25 -18.15 0.79
C GLU A 55 -9.08 -19.53 0.12
N GLY A 56 -8.10 -20.30 0.57
CA GLY A 56 -7.71 -21.58 -0.07
C GLY A 56 -6.20 -21.82 -0.18
N ALA A 57 -5.37 -20.82 0.16
CA ALA A 57 -3.92 -20.94 0.10
C ALA A 57 -3.38 -22.00 1.09
N PRO A 58 -2.41 -22.84 0.67
CA PRO A 58 -1.71 -23.77 1.55
C PRO A 58 -1.06 -23.08 2.74
N GLN A 59 -1.12 -23.72 3.92
CA GLN A 59 -0.60 -23.13 5.16
C GLN A 59 0.90 -22.83 5.11
N TYR A 60 1.68 -23.64 4.37
CA TYR A 60 3.12 -23.41 4.19
C TYR A 60 3.43 -22.14 3.38
N ILE A 61 2.52 -21.73 2.48
CA ILE A 61 2.60 -20.47 1.75
C ILE A 61 2.23 -19.30 2.68
N LEU A 62 1.14 -19.44 3.44
CA LEU A 62 0.72 -18.44 4.43
C LEU A 62 1.80 -18.14 5.48
N ASP A 63 2.57 -19.15 5.90
CA ASP A 63 3.70 -19.01 6.82
C ASP A 63 4.87 -18.21 6.22
N LYS A 64 5.16 -18.39 4.92
CA LYS A 64 6.19 -17.58 4.22
C LYS A 64 5.74 -16.12 4.13
N LEU A 65 4.49 -15.91 3.75
CA LEU A 65 3.88 -14.59 3.61
C LEU A 65 3.70 -13.88 4.96
N ALA A 66 3.75 -14.61 6.09
CA ALA A 66 3.61 -14.04 7.43
C ALA A 66 4.78 -13.16 7.82
N ARG A 67 5.90 -13.31 7.12
CA ARG A 67 7.11 -12.52 7.31
C ARG A 67 7.12 -11.24 6.48
N LEU A 68 6.20 -11.10 5.53
CA LEU A 68 6.11 -9.94 4.66
C LEU A 68 5.25 -8.84 5.30
N PRO A 69 5.48 -7.56 4.94
CA PRO A 69 4.62 -6.47 5.36
C PRO A 69 3.21 -6.70 4.83
N ARG A 70 2.22 -6.61 5.72
CA ARG A 70 0.81 -6.85 5.40
C ARG A 70 0.00 -5.63 5.78
N ARG A 71 -0.95 -5.30 4.90
CA ARG A 71 -1.97 -4.30 5.14
C ARG A 71 -3.34 -4.94 5.03
N GLY A 72 -3.94 -5.28 6.17
CA GLY A 72 -5.17 -6.06 6.21
C GLY A 72 -4.97 -7.44 5.57
N HIS A 73 -5.64 -7.69 4.45
CA HIS A 73 -5.49 -8.92 3.65
C HIS A 73 -4.50 -8.82 2.49
N LEU A 74 -3.90 -7.63 2.29
CA LEU A 74 -2.93 -7.39 1.23
C LEU A 74 -1.52 -7.63 1.74
N VAL A 75 -0.75 -8.43 1.02
CA VAL A 75 0.70 -8.55 1.19
C VAL A 75 1.35 -7.48 0.31
N LEU A 76 2.06 -6.55 0.93
CA LEU A 76 2.73 -5.48 0.20
C LEU A 76 3.96 -6.07 -0.50
N ILE A 77 4.04 -5.89 -1.81
CA ILE A 77 5.15 -6.33 -2.62
C ILE A 77 5.70 -5.19 -3.47
N HIS A 78 7.00 -5.28 -3.72
CA HIS A 78 7.68 -4.42 -4.67
C HIS A 78 7.83 -5.19 -5.97
N LEU A 79 6.94 -4.92 -6.94
CA LEU A 79 7.15 -5.40 -8.30
C LEU A 79 8.24 -4.53 -8.91
N HIS A 80 9.44 -5.09 -9.00
CA HIS A 80 10.61 -4.47 -9.62
C HIS A 80 10.42 -4.52 -11.14
N GLY A 81 9.52 -3.69 -11.66
CA GLY A 81 9.19 -3.66 -13.07
C GLY A 81 10.07 -2.70 -13.87
N TYR A 82 10.85 -3.24 -14.81
CA TYR A 82 10.91 -2.71 -16.17
C TYR A 82 11.49 -1.30 -16.42
N ALA A 83 12.57 -0.92 -15.74
CA ALA A 83 13.51 0.09 -16.27
C ALA A 83 14.84 -0.61 -16.62
N CYS A 84 14.92 -1.19 -17.82
CA CYS A 84 16.22 -1.37 -18.44
C CYS A 84 16.86 0.02 -18.55
N ASP A 85 18.06 0.14 -17.99
CA ASP A 85 18.96 1.29 -18.09
C ASP A 85 18.47 2.60 -17.45
N ALA A 86 18.56 2.69 -16.12
CA ALA A 86 19.27 3.79 -15.46
C ALA A 86 19.17 3.60 -13.94
N ASP A 87 20.35 3.59 -13.32
CA ASP A 87 20.57 4.04 -11.96
C ASP A 87 19.84 3.30 -10.84
N GLN A 88 20.67 2.51 -10.18
CA GLN A 88 20.56 1.99 -8.84
C GLN A 88 20.35 3.11 -7.80
N GLU A 89 19.32 3.93 -7.95
CA GLU A 89 18.77 4.72 -6.85
C GLU A 89 17.71 3.87 -6.18
N GLN A 90 18.02 3.47 -4.96
CA GLN A 90 17.07 2.97 -3.98
C GLN A 90 15.74 3.67 -4.20
N MET A 91 14.71 2.91 -4.56
CA MET A 91 13.33 3.40 -4.59
C MET A 91 13.08 4.01 -3.21
N GLU A 92 13.15 5.33 -3.10
CA GLU A 92 12.85 6.03 -1.87
C GLU A 92 11.41 5.66 -1.57
N ILE A 93 11.20 4.87 -0.51
CA ILE A 93 9.89 4.71 0.10
C ILE A 93 9.33 6.13 0.21
N ALA A 94 8.28 6.43 -0.56
CA ALA A 94 7.70 7.76 -0.57
C ALA A 94 7.21 8.00 0.86
N ARG A 95 7.94 8.84 1.57
CA ARG A 95 7.68 9.14 2.98
C ARG A 95 6.91 10.43 3.02
N THR A 96 5.81 10.40 3.75
CA THR A 96 5.01 11.59 4.00
C THR A 96 4.93 11.86 5.48
N THR A 97 4.62 13.10 5.85
CA THR A 97 4.43 13.46 7.25
C THR A 97 2.96 13.56 7.56
N VAL A 98 2.49 12.73 8.47
CA VAL A 98 1.12 12.77 8.99
C VAL A 98 1.08 13.39 10.38
N TYR A 99 0.00 14.07 10.68
CA TYR A 99 -0.22 14.80 11.93
C TYR A 99 -1.52 14.35 12.57
N LYS A 100 -1.65 14.51 13.89
CA LYS A 100 -2.96 14.45 14.53
C LYS A 100 -3.82 15.59 14.00
N VAL A 101 -5.09 15.32 13.74
CA VAL A 101 -6.04 16.30 13.17
C VAL A 101 -7.10 16.67 14.20
N LYS A 102 -7.37 17.96 14.38
CA LYS A 102 -8.54 18.47 15.09
C LYS A 102 -9.69 18.64 14.10
N LEU A 103 -10.84 18.10 14.45
CA LEU A 103 -12.08 18.24 13.70
C LEU A 103 -13.10 18.96 14.57
N TYR A 104 -13.89 19.84 13.97
CA TYR A 104 -15.03 20.44 14.64
C TYR A 104 -16.27 19.56 14.43
N ASN A 105 -16.83 19.05 15.54
CA ASN A 105 -18.05 18.27 15.53
C ASN A 105 -19.25 19.20 15.67
N ILE A 106 -19.93 19.45 14.55
CA ILE A 106 -21.13 20.30 14.51
C ILE A 106 -22.31 19.75 15.35
N ALA A 107 -22.35 18.44 15.60
CA ALA A 107 -23.45 17.82 16.33
C ALA A 107 -23.32 18.00 17.85
N THR A 108 -22.09 18.06 18.35
CA THR A 108 -21.80 18.27 19.78
C THR A 108 -21.28 19.67 20.09
N ASP A 109 -21.03 20.50 19.07
CA ASP A 109 -20.42 21.83 19.19
C ASP A 109 -19.04 21.79 19.89
N GLU A 110 -18.24 20.78 19.56
CA GLU A 110 -16.96 20.52 20.22
C GLU A 110 -15.83 20.26 19.21
N VAL A 111 -14.61 20.63 19.59
CA VAL A 111 -13.41 20.26 18.86
C VAL A 111 -12.90 18.92 19.38
N VAL A 112 -12.86 17.92 18.50
CA VAL A 112 -12.38 16.56 18.81
C VAL A 112 -11.11 16.25 18.05
N ILE A 113 -10.28 15.35 18.60
CA ILE A 113 -9.13 14.83 17.86
C ILE A 113 -9.61 13.65 17.01
N SER A 114 -9.30 13.70 15.72
CA SER A 114 -9.56 12.61 14.78
C SER A 114 -8.89 11.32 15.24
N ARG A 115 -9.56 10.20 15.02
CA ARG A 115 -8.95 8.86 15.17
C ARG A 115 -8.00 8.52 14.03
N ARG A 116 -7.94 9.35 13.00
CA ARG A 116 -6.99 9.25 11.89
C ARG A 116 -5.88 10.28 12.07
N MET A 117 -4.69 9.95 11.59
CA MET A 117 -3.67 10.94 11.29
C MET A 117 -3.75 11.30 9.80
N ALA A 118 -3.37 12.51 9.43
CA ALA A 118 -3.45 12.96 8.04
C ALA A 118 -2.30 13.89 7.67
N THR A 119 -2.01 13.99 6.37
CA THR A 119 -1.16 15.06 5.85
C THR A 119 -1.83 16.42 6.06
N GLN A 120 -1.12 17.52 5.81
CA GLN A 120 -1.73 18.86 5.88
C GLN A 120 -2.90 18.99 4.90
N GLU A 121 -2.76 18.44 3.69
CA GLU A 121 -3.82 18.41 2.69
C GLU A 121 -4.99 17.52 3.12
N GLY A 122 -4.70 16.35 3.68
CA GLY A 122 -5.73 15.45 4.23
C GLY A 122 -6.52 16.08 5.35
N ALA A 123 -5.86 16.78 6.29
CA ALA A 123 -6.54 17.50 7.35
C ALA A 123 -7.51 18.56 6.81
N ALA A 124 -7.11 19.30 5.77
CA ALA A 124 -7.97 20.28 5.11
C ALA A 124 -9.14 19.63 4.38
N LYS A 125 -8.92 18.52 3.65
CA LYS A 125 -9.98 17.71 3.01
C LYS A 125 -11.00 17.20 4.04
N MET A 126 -10.55 16.83 5.24
CA MET A 126 -11.41 16.42 6.35
C MET A 126 -12.17 17.58 7.02
N GLY A 127 -11.94 18.84 6.62
CA GLY A 127 -12.51 20.02 7.26
C GLY A 127 -11.90 20.32 8.64
N GLY A 128 -10.67 19.85 8.87
CA GLY A 128 -9.94 20.00 10.12
C GLY A 128 -8.65 20.79 10.00
N TRP A 129 -7.89 20.75 11.09
CA TRP A 129 -6.57 21.40 11.19
C TRP A 129 -5.56 20.45 11.82
N THR A 130 -4.34 20.43 11.30
CA THR A 130 -3.23 19.66 11.87
C THR A 130 -2.80 20.22 13.22
N ILE A 131 -2.35 19.34 14.12
CA ILE A 131 -1.73 19.71 15.39
C ILE A 131 -0.22 19.76 15.17
N GLU A 132 0.34 20.96 15.21
CA GLU A 132 1.80 21.19 15.14
C GLU A 132 2.56 20.38 16.20
N GLY A 133 3.77 19.92 15.84
CA GLY A 133 4.60 19.11 16.73
C GLY A 133 4.16 17.65 16.90
N THR A 134 3.11 17.21 16.21
CA THR A 134 2.67 15.80 16.18
C THR A 134 2.99 15.07 14.88
N GLY A 135 3.89 15.65 14.08
CA GLY A 135 4.29 15.08 12.79
C GLY A 135 5.05 13.77 12.96
N HIS A 136 4.58 12.73 12.30
CA HIS A 136 5.27 11.46 12.16
C HIS A 136 5.52 11.19 10.69
N VAL A 137 6.76 10.81 10.37
CA VAL A 137 7.11 10.36 9.02
C VAL A 137 6.65 8.93 8.89
N VAL A 138 5.77 8.67 7.93
CA VAL A 138 5.18 7.36 7.65
C VAL A 138 5.41 7.01 6.18
N ASP A 139 5.29 5.73 5.86
CA ASP A 139 5.25 5.29 4.48
C ASP A 139 3.93 5.75 3.84
N VAL A 140 3.95 6.22 2.60
CA VAL A 140 2.71 6.57 1.88
C VAL A 140 1.76 5.37 1.78
N THR A 141 2.29 4.15 1.77
CA THR A 141 1.48 2.92 1.83
C THR A 141 0.73 2.73 3.16
N ASP A 142 1.05 3.51 4.20
CA ASP A 142 0.29 3.55 5.46
C ASP A 142 -0.99 4.42 5.33
N LEU A 143 -1.12 5.26 4.30
CA LEU A 143 -2.33 6.07 4.03
C LEU A 143 -3.41 5.25 3.32
N GLU A 144 -4.69 5.49 3.62
CA GLU A 144 -5.82 4.88 2.87
C GLU A 144 -5.68 5.13 1.36
N PRO A 145 -5.90 4.12 0.49
CA PRO A 145 -5.70 4.29 -0.96
C PRO A 145 -6.52 5.44 -1.53
N GLY A 146 -5.88 6.31 -2.32
CA GLY A 146 -6.51 7.53 -2.86
C GLY A 146 -6.78 8.62 -1.82
N GLU A 147 -6.39 8.42 -0.56
CA GLU A 147 -6.64 9.34 0.55
C GLU A 147 -5.36 9.90 1.14
N GLU A 148 -5.50 11.02 1.85
CA GLU A 148 -4.41 11.75 2.49
C GLU A 148 -4.35 11.51 4.01
N TRP A 149 -4.92 10.40 4.47
CA TRP A 149 -5.01 10.04 5.88
C TRP A 149 -4.82 8.55 6.13
N THR A 150 -4.35 8.24 7.34
CA THR A 150 -4.14 6.88 7.81
C THR A 150 -5.47 6.17 8.08
N PRO A 151 -5.48 4.83 8.16
CA PRO A 151 -6.52 4.07 8.83
C PRO A 151 -6.85 4.63 10.21
N ARG A 152 -8.07 4.34 10.68
CA ARG A 152 -8.48 4.70 12.05
C ARG A 152 -7.62 3.98 13.07
N ASP A 153 -7.25 4.70 14.13
CA ASP A 153 -6.43 4.23 15.24
C ASP A 153 -5.02 3.75 14.83
N PHE A 154 -4.52 4.25 13.71
CA PHE A 154 -3.13 4.07 13.30
C PHE A 154 -2.18 4.54 14.40
N ASP A 155 -1.19 3.71 14.71
CA ASP A 155 -0.21 3.94 15.79
C ASP A 155 1.18 4.11 15.18
N PRO A 156 1.69 5.35 15.06
CA PRO A 156 2.95 5.62 14.39
C PRO A 156 4.19 5.12 15.16
N ILE A 157 4.01 4.59 16.38
CA ILE A 157 5.09 4.06 17.22
C ILE A 157 5.30 2.56 16.98
N LYS A 158 4.31 1.87 16.38
CA LYS A 158 4.35 0.42 16.12
C LYS A 158 4.82 0.06 14.72
N ILE A 159 5.26 1.06 13.94
CA ILE A 159 5.86 0.90 12.61
C ILE A 159 7.30 0.41 12.76
#